data_AF-A0A497N4V4-F1
#
_entry.id   AF-A0A497N4V4-F1
#
_cell.length_a   1.000
_cell.length_b   1.000
_cell.length_c   1.000
_cell.angle_alpha   90.00
_cell.angle_beta   90.00
_cell.angle_gamma   90.00
#
_symmetry.space_group_name_H-M   'P 1'
#
loop_
_entity.id
_entity.type
_entity.pdbx_description
1 polymer ?
#
loop_
_entity_poly.entity_id
_entity_poly.type
_entity_poly.pdbx_seq_one_letter_code
_entity_poly.pdbx_strand_id
1 'polypeptide(L)'
;MHARSLKGADTSVEKEPYFAVLWSRWKIWKLEALEEIFNSDFIVKRPKRIVPDRLYDFGLGGHLTRYEILVKGDSLHAFLSPIRAVLFQKKPQTFTSDDVKLFQKISNLYPHKRWLPFLPEIERNVKWRLQKGH
;
A
#
# COMPACT_ATOMS: atom_id res chain seq x y z
N MET A 1 41.86 3.01 -25.00
CA MET A 1 41.20 2.76 -23.70
C MET A 1 39.97 3.66 -23.62
N HIS A 2 38.78 3.12 -23.87
CA HIS A 2 37.56 3.93 -23.98
C HIS A 2 36.94 4.18 -22.61
N ALA A 3 36.87 5.46 -22.24
CA ALA A 3 36.10 5.94 -21.11
C ALA A 3 34.61 5.61 -21.32
N ARG A 4 34.06 4.77 -20.45
CA ARG A 4 32.62 4.50 -20.39
C ARG A 4 31.91 5.75 -19.89
N SER A 5 31.23 6.43 -20.81
CA SER A 5 30.24 7.45 -20.52
C SER A 5 29.17 6.89 -19.57
N LEU A 6 29.07 7.49 -18.37
CA LEU A 6 28.00 7.24 -17.41
C LEU A 6 26.71 7.82 -17.98
N LYS A 7 25.97 6.99 -18.70
CA LYS A 7 24.64 7.31 -19.22
C LYS A 7 23.68 7.53 -18.04
N GLY A 8 23.25 8.79 -17.93
CA GLY A 8 21.93 9.28 -17.51
C GLY A 8 21.16 8.47 -16.49
N ALA A 9 20.87 9.10 -15.34
CA ALA A 9 19.76 8.73 -14.48
C ALA A 9 18.51 8.52 -15.35
N ASP A 10 17.99 7.30 -15.35
CA ASP A 10 16.77 6.93 -16.06
C ASP A 10 15.59 7.59 -15.33
N THR A 11 15.33 8.86 -15.67
CA THR A 11 14.12 9.60 -15.29
C THR A 11 12.94 9.14 -16.14
N SER A 12 12.71 7.83 -16.23
CA SER A 12 11.46 7.31 -16.76
C SER A 12 10.40 7.50 -15.68
N VAL A 13 9.63 8.58 -15.80
CA VAL A 13 8.37 8.73 -15.05
C VAL A 13 7.55 7.47 -15.31
N GLU A 14 7.23 6.72 -14.26
CA GLU A 14 6.46 5.48 -14.40
C GLU A 14 5.18 5.78 -15.19
N LYS A 15 4.80 4.92 -16.15
CA LYS A 15 3.65 5.19 -17.03
C LYS A 15 2.29 4.83 -16.39
N GLU A 16 2.30 3.99 -15.36
CA GLU A 16 1.11 3.46 -14.69
C GLU A 16 1.20 3.75 -13.19
N PRO A 17 0.08 4.08 -12.51
CA PRO A 17 0.10 4.31 -11.07
C PRO A 17 0.28 2.99 -10.33
N TYR A 18 1.09 2.99 -9.27
CA TYR A 18 1.25 1.82 -8.40
C TYR A 18 -0.06 1.48 -7.67
N PHE A 19 -0.36 0.19 -7.54
CA PHE A 19 -1.45 -0.33 -6.74
C PHE A 19 -1.07 -1.67 -6.13
N ALA A 20 -1.44 -1.88 -4.86
CA ALA A 20 -1.12 -3.07 -4.09
C ALA A 20 -2.11 -3.27 -2.95
N VAL A 21 -2.47 -4.52 -2.68
CA VAL A 21 -3.31 -4.97 -1.56
C VAL A 21 -2.53 -5.94 -0.67
N LEU A 22 -2.26 -5.55 0.56
CA LEU A 22 -1.57 -6.37 1.54
C LEU A 22 -2.52 -6.79 2.65
N TRP A 23 -2.24 -7.93 3.25
CA TRP A 23 -3.08 -8.61 4.21
C TRP A 23 -2.28 -8.99 5.45
N SER A 24 -2.93 -8.87 6.59
CA SER A 24 -2.44 -9.41 7.86
C SER A 24 -2.58 -10.93 7.84
N ARG A 25 -1.63 -11.66 8.46
CA ARG A 25 -1.69 -13.13 8.50
C ARG A 25 -2.77 -13.63 9.47
N TRP A 26 -2.66 -13.20 10.73
CA TRP A 26 -3.50 -13.65 11.85
C TRP A 26 -3.78 -12.54 12.88
N LYS A 27 -3.23 -11.35 12.66
CA LYS A 27 -3.32 -10.23 13.60
C LYS A 27 -4.34 -9.23 13.11
N ILE A 28 -5.42 -9.08 13.87
CA ILE A 28 -6.38 -8.00 13.69
C ILE A 28 -5.82 -6.79 14.42
N TRP A 29 -5.47 -5.76 13.68
CA TRP A 29 -4.94 -4.52 14.23
C TRP A 29 -6.06 -3.63 14.77
N LYS A 30 -5.87 -3.07 15.96
CA LYS A 30 -6.70 -1.96 16.44
C LYS A 30 -6.31 -0.69 15.68
N LEU A 31 -7.30 0.12 15.33
CA LEU A 31 -7.09 1.34 14.55
C LEU A 31 -6.17 2.32 15.28
N GLU A 32 -6.36 2.49 16.58
CA GLU A 32 -5.58 3.40 17.42
C GLU A 32 -4.08 3.02 17.38
N ALA A 33 -3.78 1.72 17.41
CA ALA A 33 -2.41 1.24 17.33
C ALA A 33 -1.80 1.48 15.94
N LEU A 34 -2.57 1.33 14.86
CA LEU A 34 -2.10 1.67 13.52
C LEU A 34 -1.81 3.16 13.40
N GLU A 35 -2.70 4.00 13.92
CA GLU A 35 -2.47 5.45 13.91
C GLU A 35 -1.19 5.80 14.64
N GLU A 36 -0.99 5.30 15.85
CA GLU A 36 0.22 5.57 16.63
C GLU A 36 1.50 5.17 15.88
N ILE A 37 1.51 4.02 15.21
CA ILE A 37 2.66 3.52 14.43
C ILE A 37 3.01 4.42 13.23
N PHE A 38 2.00 5.04 12.61
CA PHE A 38 2.18 5.85 11.40
C PHE A 38 2.24 7.35 11.65
N ASN A 39 1.64 7.85 12.73
CA ASN A 39 1.52 9.29 13.02
C ASN A 39 2.86 9.94 13.40
N SER A 40 3.89 9.16 13.74
CA SER A 40 5.24 9.67 13.98
C SER A 40 5.92 10.16 12.70
N ASP A 41 5.69 9.47 11.58
CA ASP A 41 6.47 9.64 10.35
C ASP A 41 5.63 10.05 9.15
N PHE A 42 4.30 9.96 9.23
CA PHE A 42 3.40 10.17 8.11
C PHE A 42 2.14 10.94 8.49
N ILE A 43 1.51 11.55 7.49
CA ILE A 43 0.21 12.19 7.66
C ILE A 43 -0.86 11.10 7.70
N VAL A 44 -1.50 10.95 8.86
CA VAL A 44 -2.60 10.02 9.10
C VAL A 44 -3.93 10.76 9.13
N LYS A 45 -4.96 10.23 8.45
CA LYS A 45 -6.33 10.78 8.46
C LYS A 45 -7.35 9.66 8.62
N ARG A 46 -8.35 9.87 9.49
CA ARG A 46 -9.59 9.07 9.46
C ARG A 46 -10.55 9.68 8.43
N PRO A 47 -10.88 9.00 7.32
CA PRO A 47 -11.87 9.50 6.39
C PRO A 47 -13.25 9.53 7.06
N LYS A 48 -13.95 10.67 6.99
CA LYS A 48 -15.29 10.84 7.59
C LYS A 48 -16.34 9.86 7.05
N ARG A 49 -16.14 9.37 5.83
CA ARG A 49 -16.97 8.35 5.20
C ARG A 49 -16.14 7.10 5.07
N ILE A 50 -16.49 6.09 5.85
CA ILE A 50 -15.97 4.75 5.65
C ILE A 50 -16.39 4.34 4.25
N VAL A 51 -15.44 4.06 3.37
CA VAL A 51 -15.72 3.63 2.01
C VAL A 51 -16.05 2.14 2.09
N PRO A 52 -17.33 1.74 1.89
CA PRO A 52 -17.66 0.33 1.85
C PRO A 52 -16.95 -0.32 0.68
N ASP A 53 -16.25 -1.40 0.93
CA ASP A 53 -15.66 -2.20 -0.14
C ASP A 53 -16.71 -3.22 -0.55
N ARG A 54 -17.49 -2.89 -1.59
CA ARG A 54 -18.63 -3.73 -2.02
C ARG A 54 -18.24 -5.19 -2.28
N LEU A 55 -16.98 -5.47 -2.65
CA LEU A 55 -16.52 -6.84 -2.89
C LEU A 55 -16.23 -7.61 -1.60
N TYR A 56 -15.73 -6.93 -0.56
CA TYR A 56 -15.30 -7.59 0.67
C TYR A 56 -16.31 -7.44 1.81
N ASP A 57 -17.16 -6.42 1.77
CA ASP A 57 -18.18 -6.14 2.78
C ASP A 57 -19.24 -7.24 2.88
N PHE A 58 -19.53 -7.94 1.77
CA PHE A 58 -20.54 -9.00 1.72
C PHE A 58 -20.04 -10.40 2.11
N GLY A 59 -18.73 -10.66 2.11
CA GLY A 59 -18.19 -12.03 2.25
C GLY A 59 -17.39 -12.32 3.51
N LEU A 60 -16.78 -11.32 4.15
CA LEU A 60 -15.71 -11.53 5.17
C LEU A 60 -15.88 -10.69 6.44
N GLY A 61 -17.12 -10.32 6.78
CA GLY A 61 -17.38 -9.45 7.94
C GLY A 61 -16.88 -8.03 7.68
N GLY A 62 -17.57 -7.32 6.78
CA GLY A 62 -17.15 -6.04 6.20
C GLY A 62 -16.61 -4.97 7.14
N HIS A 63 -16.93 -5.03 8.43
CA HIS A 63 -16.34 -4.13 9.43
C HIS A 63 -14.80 -4.23 9.53
N LEU A 64 -14.19 -5.40 9.28
CA LEU A 64 -12.73 -5.58 9.36
C LEU A 64 -11.99 -5.13 8.10
N THR A 65 -12.69 -5.01 6.96
CA THR A 65 -12.09 -4.67 5.66
C THR A 65 -12.30 -3.21 5.27
N ARG A 66 -13.12 -2.48 6.04
CA ARG A 66 -13.42 -1.06 5.85
C ARG A 66 -12.16 -0.20 5.91
N TYR A 67 -12.04 0.73 4.97
CA TYR A 67 -10.94 1.68 4.94
C TYR A 67 -11.20 2.79 5.97
N GLU A 68 -10.54 2.68 7.12
CA GLU A 68 -10.78 3.55 8.28
C GLU A 68 -9.63 4.51 8.54
N ILE A 69 -8.45 4.22 7.99
CA ILE A 69 -7.27 5.07 8.10
C ILE A 69 -6.70 5.31 6.70
N LEU A 70 -6.33 6.56 6.41
CA LEU A 70 -5.57 6.96 5.24
C LEU A 70 -4.21 7.48 5.70
N VAL A 71 -3.16 6.78 5.33
CA VAL A 71 -1.77 7.23 5.52
C VAL A 71 -1.26 7.77 4.19
N LYS A 72 -0.60 8.93 4.24
CA LYS A 72 -0.03 9.57 3.05
C LYS A 72 1.48 9.70 3.17
N GLY A 73 2.17 9.15 2.18
CA GLY A 73 3.51 9.60 1.79
C GLY A 73 3.40 10.70 0.73
N ASP A 74 4.51 10.91 0.01
CA ASP A 74 4.63 11.95 -1.02
C ASP A 74 3.89 11.55 -2.30
N SER A 75 4.18 10.36 -2.81
CA SER A 75 3.51 9.81 -4.00
C SER A 75 2.61 8.63 -3.64
N LEU A 76 3.00 7.83 -2.65
CA LEU A 76 2.33 6.61 -2.22
C LEU A 76 1.34 6.90 -1.10
N HIS A 77 0.13 6.42 -1.27
CA HIS A 77 -0.94 6.53 -0.30
C HIS A 77 -1.37 5.14 0.13
N ALA A 78 -1.83 4.99 1.36
CA ALA A 78 -2.31 3.72 1.87
C ALA A 78 -3.61 3.87 2.64
N PHE A 79 -4.63 3.11 2.23
CA PHE A 79 -5.78 2.86 3.06
C PHE A 79 -5.51 1.66 3.95
N LEU A 80 -5.64 1.83 5.27
CA LEU A 80 -5.47 0.76 6.23
C LEU A 80 -6.81 0.39 6.85
N SER A 81 -6.98 -0.91 7.05
CA SER A 81 -8.02 -1.54 7.82
C SER A 81 -7.39 -2.51 8.84
N PRO A 82 -8.17 -3.04 9.79
CA PRO A 82 -7.67 -3.99 10.79
C PRO A 82 -6.90 -5.18 10.21
N ILE A 83 -7.27 -5.67 9.02
CA ILE A 83 -6.66 -6.87 8.42
C ILE A 83 -6.07 -6.67 7.03
N ARG A 84 -6.27 -5.50 6.41
CA ARG A 84 -5.88 -5.22 5.03
C ARG A 84 -5.30 -3.82 4.88
N ALA A 85 -4.30 -3.69 4.03
CA ALA A 85 -3.77 -2.42 3.57
C ALA A 85 -3.89 -2.33 2.05
N VAL A 86 -4.33 -1.20 1.53
CA VAL A 86 -4.40 -0.92 0.09
C VAL A 86 -3.51 0.26 -0.20
N LEU A 87 -2.39 0.00 -0.84
CA LEU A 87 -1.43 0.99 -1.27
C LEU A 87 -1.74 1.39 -2.71
N PHE A 88 -1.68 2.69 -3.00
CA PHE A 88 -1.99 3.22 -4.31
C PHE A 88 -1.29 4.56 -4.55
N GLN A 89 -1.05 4.87 -5.82
CA GLN A 89 -0.65 6.20 -6.26
C GLN A 89 -1.79 6.85 -7.05
N LYS A 90 -1.98 8.16 -6.84
CA LYS A 90 -2.97 8.91 -7.63
C LYS A 90 -2.47 9.25 -9.03
N LYS A 91 -1.17 9.50 -9.14
CA LYS A 91 -0.48 9.79 -10.39
C LYS A 91 0.72 8.86 -10.47
N PRO A 92 1.04 8.34 -11.66
CA PRO A 92 2.26 7.58 -11.87
C PRO A 92 3.48 8.42 -11.47
N GLN A 93 4.29 7.92 -10.54
CA GLN A 93 5.48 8.61 -10.06
C GLN A 93 6.47 7.60 -9.45
N THR A 94 7.75 7.90 -9.55
CA THR A 94 8.79 7.15 -8.84
C THR A 94 8.64 7.32 -7.33
N PHE A 95 8.85 6.26 -6.56
CA PHE A 95 8.81 6.34 -5.10
C PHE A 95 9.93 7.23 -4.55
N THR A 96 9.55 8.12 -3.65
CA THR A 96 10.48 8.88 -2.81
C THR A 96 11.03 8.00 -1.68
N SER A 97 12.04 8.49 -0.95
CA SER A 97 12.54 7.79 0.25
C SER A 97 11.45 7.54 1.28
N ASP A 98 10.50 8.47 1.43
CA ASP A 98 9.42 8.35 2.41
C ASP A 98 8.33 7.39 1.93
N ASP A 99 8.08 7.32 0.62
CA ASP A 99 7.21 6.28 0.04
C ASP A 99 7.78 4.86 0.25
N VAL A 100 9.11 4.71 0.11
CA VAL A 100 9.79 3.43 0.39
C VAL A 100 9.66 3.04 1.85
N LYS A 101 9.87 3.99 2.78
CA LYS A 101 9.67 3.75 4.22
C LYS A 101 8.22 3.36 4.52
N LEU A 102 7.25 4.04 3.91
CA LEU A 102 5.83 3.74 4.06
C LEU A 102 5.53 2.31 3.60
N PHE A 103 6.01 1.95 2.41
CA PHE A 103 5.87 0.61 1.86
C PHE A 103 6.46 -0.46 2.79
N GLN A 104 7.67 -0.24 3.30
CA GLN A 104 8.35 -1.18 4.20
C GLN A 104 7.58 -1.35 5.51
N LYS A 105 7.13 -0.26 6.14
CA LYS A 105 6.32 -0.33 7.36
C LYS A 105 5.03 -1.12 7.14
N ILE A 106 4.30 -0.82 6.06
CA ILE A 106 3.05 -1.52 5.76
C ILE A 106 3.32 -2.99 5.45
N SER A 107 4.36 -3.31 4.67
CA SER A 107 4.72 -4.70 4.36
C SER A 107 5.09 -5.51 5.60
N ASN A 108 5.66 -4.88 6.63
CA ASN A 108 5.95 -5.55 7.89
C ASN A 108 4.66 -5.85 8.70
N LEU A 109 3.69 -4.94 8.69
CA LEU A 109 2.42 -5.11 9.41
C LEU A 109 1.43 -6.04 8.67
N TYR A 110 1.50 -6.03 7.34
CA TYR A 110 0.66 -6.76 6.40
C TYR A 110 1.55 -7.56 5.44
N PRO A 111 2.16 -8.67 5.90
CA PRO A 111 3.20 -9.37 5.13
C PRO A 111 2.67 -10.16 3.94
N HIS A 112 1.36 -10.38 3.83
CA HIS A 112 0.80 -11.25 2.81
C HIS A 112 0.19 -10.47 1.67
N LYS A 113 0.51 -10.86 0.45
CA LYS A 113 -0.17 -10.35 -0.76
C LYS A 113 -1.53 -11.00 -0.99
N ARG A 114 -1.84 -12.08 -0.25
CA ARG A 114 -3.08 -12.83 -0.39
C ARG A 114 -3.51 -13.35 0.97
N TRP A 115 -4.73 -13.03 1.38
CA TRP A 115 -5.25 -13.54 2.66
C TRP A 115 -5.71 -14.99 2.57
N LEU A 116 -6.43 -15.34 1.51
CA LEU A 116 -7.05 -16.67 1.36
C LEU A 116 -6.88 -17.21 -0.07
N PRO A 117 -6.45 -18.47 -0.24
CA PRO A 117 -6.19 -19.08 -1.56
C PRO A 117 -7.46 -19.31 -2.40
N PHE A 118 -8.65 -19.11 -1.83
CA PHE A 118 -9.95 -19.38 -2.48
C PHE A 118 -10.74 -18.11 -2.79
N LEU A 119 -10.29 -16.93 -2.37
CA LEU A 119 -10.97 -15.68 -2.76
C LEU A 119 -10.74 -15.38 -4.25
N PRO A 120 -11.77 -14.85 -4.94
CA PRO A 120 -11.66 -14.50 -6.35
C PRO A 120 -10.52 -13.51 -6.56
N GLU A 121 -9.74 -13.76 -7.59
CA GLU A 121 -8.46 -13.09 -7.85
C GLU A 121 -8.69 -11.71 -8.47
N ILE A 122 -9.28 -10.79 -7.70
CA ILE A 122 -9.44 -9.38 -8.12
C ILE A 122 -8.05 -8.72 -8.22
N GLU A 123 -7.10 -9.22 -7.43
CA GLU A 123 -5.68 -8.86 -7.43
C GLU A 123 -4.91 -9.40 -8.66
N ARG A 124 -5.51 -10.26 -9.50
CA ARG A 124 -4.86 -10.92 -10.66
C ARG A 124 -4.35 -9.91 -11.69
N ASN A 125 -5.02 -8.76 -11.79
CA ASN A 125 -4.66 -7.66 -12.70
C ASN A 125 -3.89 -6.53 -12.01
N VAL A 126 -3.63 -6.65 -10.70
CA VAL A 126 -2.86 -5.66 -9.95
C VAL A 126 -1.39 -5.88 -10.25
N LYS A 127 -0.77 -4.97 -11.00
CA LYS A 127 0.67 -5.01 -11.27
C LYS A 127 1.44 -4.54 -10.03
N TRP A 128 2.00 -5.47 -9.29
CA TRP A 128 2.90 -5.18 -8.17
C TRP A 128 4.27 -4.76 -8.69
N ARG A 129 4.66 -3.49 -8.55
CA ARG A 129 6.02 -3.03 -8.83
C ARG A 129 6.76 -2.70 -7.54
N LEU A 130 7.49 -3.67 -7.02
CA LEU A 130 8.59 -3.36 -6.11
C LEU A 130 9.78 -2.97 -6.98
N GLN A 131 10.23 -1.71 -6.93
CA GLN A 131 11.55 -1.40 -7.46
C GLN A 131 12.55 -2.29 -6.71
N LYS A 132 13.32 -3.09 -7.47
CA LYS A 132 14.48 -3.77 -6.92
C LYS A 132 15.45 -2.67 -6.48
N GLY A 133 15.66 -2.55 -5.17
CA GLY A 133 16.79 -1.78 -4.64
C GLY A 133 18.07 -2.32 -5.28
N HIS A 134 18.84 -1.42 -5.87
CA HIS A 134 20.21 -1.67 -6.33
C HIS A 134 21.13 -1.90 -5.14
#